data_AF-A0A530LBU7-F1
#
_entry.id   AF-A0A530LBU7-F1
#
_cell.length_a   1.000
_cell.length_b   1.000
_cell.length_c   1.000
_cell.angle_alpha   90.00
_cell.angle_beta   90.00
_cell.angle_gamma   90.00
#
_symmetry.space_group_name_H-M   'P 1'
#
loop_
_entity.id
_entity.type
_entity.pdbx_description
1 polymer ?
#
loop_
_entity_poly.entity_id
_entity_poly.type
_entity_poly.pdbx_seq_one_letter_code
_entity_poly.pdbx_strand_id
1 'polypeptide(L)'
;MADTIDPTEEERHRAKMAKRKAVQDAEVAAKTVEKGLLIVNTGPGKGKTTAAFGLALRMLGYGKRVGVVQFIKGKWHTGEKDAFACFGDRVVWHAMGEGFTWETQDLKRDIA
;
A
#
# COMPACT_ATOMS: atom_id res chain seq x y z
N MET A 1 21.55 10.02 -36.12
CA MET A 1 20.83 11.27 -36.44
C MET A 1 19.91 11.55 -35.27
N ALA A 2 20.14 12.65 -34.55
CA ALA A 2 19.20 13.08 -33.52
C ALA A 2 17.95 13.58 -34.23
N ASP A 3 16.78 13.02 -33.92
CA ASP A 3 15.50 13.60 -34.31
C ASP A 3 15.40 14.97 -33.65
N THR A 4 15.59 16.03 -34.44
CA THR A 4 15.37 17.40 -34.00
C THR A 4 13.86 17.61 -33.89
N ILE A 5 13.37 17.79 -32.67
CA ILE A 5 11.96 18.06 -32.40
C ILE A 5 11.62 19.44 -32.98
N ASP A 6 10.50 19.54 -33.70
CA ASP A 6 10.01 20.79 -34.26
C ASP A 6 9.75 21.81 -33.12
N PRO A 7 10.31 23.04 -33.17
CA PRO A 7 10.13 24.06 -32.13
C PRO A 7 8.66 24.37 -31.80
N THR A 8 7.75 24.28 -32.76
CA THR A 8 6.31 24.49 -32.56
C THR A 8 5.68 23.35 -31.76
N GLU A 9 6.16 22.13 -31.96
CA GLU A 9 5.73 20.96 -31.21
C GLU A 9 6.27 20.99 -29.78
N GLU A 10 7.51 21.45 -29.59
CA GLU A 10 8.09 21.69 -28.26
C GLU A 10 7.30 22.74 -27.49
N GLU A 11 6.94 23.85 -28.13
CA GLU A 11 6.18 24.92 -27.49
C GLU A 11 4.75 24.48 -27.14
N ARG A 12 4.08 23.77 -28.05
CA ARG A 12 2.77 23.14 -27.78
C ARG A 12 2.85 22.14 -26.63
N HIS A 13 3.89 21.31 -26.59
CA HIS A 13 4.10 20.35 -25.51
C HIS A 13 4.32 21.05 -24.16
N ARG A 14 5.20 22.06 -24.13
CA ARG A 14 5.48 22.87 -22.94
C ARG A 14 4.24 23.59 -22.41
N ALA A 15 3.45 24.22 -23.29
CA ALA A 15 2.19 24.87 -22.90
C ALA A 15 1.19 23.86 -22.32
N LYS A 16 1.06 22.67 -22.94
CA LYS A 16 0.23 21.56 -22.43
C LYS A 16 0.69 21.08 -21.05
N MET A 17 2.00 20.91 -20.85
CA MET A 17 2.57 20.46 -19.58
C MET A 17 2.43 21.52 -18.49
N ALA A 18 2.61 22.81 -18.82
CA ALA A 18 2.38 23.92 -17.89
C ALA A 18 0.92 23.96 -17.42
N LYS A 19 -0.04 23.77 -18.33
CA LYS A 19 -1.47 23.71 -17.97
C LYS A 19 -1.78 22.51 -17.07
N ARG A 20 -1.22 21.32 -17.35
CA ARG A 20 -1.38 20.13 -16.50
C ARG A 20 -0.80 20.34 -15.10
N LYS A 21 0.39 20.95 -15.02
CA LYS A 21 1.04 21.30 -13.75
C LYS A 21 0.18 22.25 -12.93
N ALA A 22 -0.35 23.31 -13.56
CA ALA A 22 -1.21 24.27 -12.86
C ALA A 22 -2.47 23.63 -12.25
N VAL A 23 -3.10 22.69 -12.97
CA VAL A 23 -4.26 21.93 -12.44
C VAL A 23 -3.85 21.02 -11.28
N GLN A 24 -2.75 20.28 -11.42
CA GLN A 24 -2.25 19.40 -10.36
C GLN A 24 -1.86 20.17 -9.10
N ASP A 25 -1.18 21.31 -9.25
CA ASP A 25 -0.76 22.17 -8.15
C ASP A 25 -1.98 22.74 -7.41
N ALA A 26 -2.99 23.21 -8.15
CA ALA A 26 -4.24 23.70 -7.56
C ALA A 26 -4.98 22.60 -6.78
N GLU A 27 -5.04 21.37 -7.31
CA GLU A 27 -5.66 20.23 -6.64
C GLU A 27 -4.91 19.86 -5.34
N VAL A 28 -3.58 19.85 -5.37
CA VAL A 28 -2.75 19.56 -4.19
C VAL A 28 -2.90 20.67 -3.14
N ALA A 29 -2.89 21.94 -3.55
CA ALA A 29 -3.05 23.09 -2.65
C ALA A 29 -4.40 23.07 -1.92
N ALA A 30 -5.46 22.53 -2.55
CA ALA A 30 -6.76 22.39 -1.93
C ALA A 30 -6.82 21.28 -0.85
N LYS A 31 -5.86 20.34 -0.81
CA LYS A 31 -5.81 19.22 0.15
C LYS A 31 -5.08 19.63 1.44
N THR A 32 -5.71 20.49 2.23
CA THR A 32 -5.10 21.10 3.44
C THR A 32 -5.20 20.27 4.72
N VAL A 33 -5.97 19.18 4.71
CA VAL A 33 -6.23 18.38 5.92
C VAL A 33 -5.30 17.17 5.99
N GLU A 34 -4.46 17.13 7.02
CA GLU A 34 -3.69 15.95 7.39
C GLU A 34 -4.50 15.08 8.35
N LYS A 35 -4.70 13.80 7.99
CA LYS A 35 -5.45 12.84 8.81
C LYS A 35 -5.06 11.40 8.48
N GLY A 36 -5.44 10.47 9.36
CA GLY A 36 -5.40 9.04 9.06
C GLY A 36 -6.35 8.69 7.91
N LEU A 37 -5.92 7.76 7.04
CA LEU A 37 -6.69 7.28 5.90
C LEU A 37 -7.01 5.79 6.04
N LEU A 38 -8.18 5.40 5.54
CA LEU A 38 -8.54 4.00 5.35
C LEU A 38 -8.36 3.64 3.87
N ILE A 39 -7.51 2.66 3.59
CA ILE A 39 -7.24 2.18 2.22
C ILE A 39 -7.70 0.73 2.13
N VAL A 40 -8.59 0.45 1.18
CA VAL A 40 -9.14 -0.89 0.94
C VAL A 40 -8.60 -1.44 -0.37
N ASN A 41 -7.69 -2.40 -0.28
CA ASN A 41 -7.22 -3.15 -1.44
C ASN A 41 -8.12 -4.37 -1.66
N THR A 42 -9.02 -4.30 -2.65
CA THR A 42 -10.01 -5.36 -2.95
C THR A 42 -9.96 -5.82 -4.41
N GLY A 43 -10.82 -6.77 -4.78
CA GLY A 43 -10.92 -7.36 -6.12
C GLY A 43 -10.22 -8.73 -6.27
N PRO A 44 -10.49 -9.47 -7.35
CA PRO A 44 -9.98 -10.83 -7.54
C PRO A 44 -8.49 -10.89 -7.91
N GLY A 45 -7.93 -9.78 -8.39
CA GLY A 45 -6.52 -9.70 -8.79
C GLY A 45 -5.53 -10.00 -7.66
N LYS A 46 -4.38 -10.57 -8.03
CA LYS A 46 -3.23 -10.73 -7.12
C LYS A 46 -2.63 -9.34 -6.81
N GLY A 47 -2.05 -9.20 -5.62
CA GLY A 47 -1.31 -7.99 -5.22
C GLY A 47 -1.91 -7.18 -4.06
N LYS A 48 -3.11 -7.51 -3.58
CA LYS A 48 -3.75 -6.79 -2.46
C LYS A 48 -2.88 -6.74 -1.19
N THR A 49 -2.40 -7.90 -0.76
CA THR A 49 -1.53 -8.04 0.40
C THR A 49 -0.16 -7.40 0.15
N THR A 50 0.40 -7.57 -1.04
CA THR A 50 1.70 -6.99 -1.42
C THR A 50 1.65 -5.46 -1.43
N ALA A 51 0.57 -4.85 -1.93
CA ALA A 51 0.36 -3.40 -1.88
C ALA A 51 0.25 -2.87 -0.44
N ALA A 52 -0.44 -3.61 0.44
CA ALA A 52 -0.52 -3.26 1.86
C ALA A 52 0.86 -3.34 2.54
N PHE A 53 1.64 -4.39 2.28
CA PHE A 53 3.00 -4.50 2.81
C PHE A 53 3.96 -3.47 2.22
N GLY A 54 3.81 -3.09 0.95
CA GLY A 54 4.60 -2.00 0.36
C GLY A 54 4.39 -0.66 1.08
N LEU A 55 3.15 -0.35 1.46
CA LEU A 55 2.85 0.85 2.25
C LEU A 55 3.41 0.75 3.68
N ALA A 56 3.28 -0.42 4.30
CA ALA A 56 3.84 -0.69 5.62
C ALA A 56 5.37 -0.54 5.63
N LEU A 57 6.07 -1.09 4.63
CA LEU A 57 7.51 -0.94 4.46
C LEU A 57 7.90 0.53 4.28
N ARG A 58 7.13 1.29 3.50
CA ARG A 58 7.34 2.75 3.35
C ARG A 58 7.26 3.47 4.69
N MET A 59 6.26 3.15 5.52
CA MET A 59 6.13 3.74 6.86
C MET A 59 7.32 3.40 7.77
N LEU A 60 7.77 2.13 7.74
CA LEU A 60 8.94 1.68 8.49
C LEU A 60 10.23 2.38 8.02
N GLY A 61 10.37 2.61 6.71
CA GLY A 61 11.47 3.37 6.11
C GLY A 61 11.54 4.82 6.59
N TYR A 62 10.39 5.43 6.91
CA TYR A 62 10.31 6.75 7.56
C TYR A 62 10.41 6.69 9.10
N GLY A 63 10.86 5.57 9.66
CA GLY A 63 11.06 5.43 11.11
C GLY A 63 9.76 5.30 11.91
N LYS A 64 8.61 5.12 11.27
CA LYS A 64 7.32 4.94 11.96
C LYS A 64 7.12 3.50 12.42
N ARG A 65 6.09 3.27 13.23
CA ARG A 65 5.69 1.94 13.73
C ARG A 65 4.53 1.38 12.91
N VAL A 66 4.48 0.06 12.76
CA VAL A 66 3.44 -0.66 12.02
C VAL A 66 2.90 -1.81 12.86
N GLY A 67 1.58 -1.96 12.87
CA GLY A 67 0.89 -3.17 13.33
C GLY A 67 0.33 -3.95 12.15
N VAL A 68 0.54 -5.27 12.15
CA VAL A 68 -0.01 -6.19 11.15
C VAL A 68 -0.90 -7.21 11.83
N VAL A 69 -2.14 -7.36 11.34
CA VAL A 69 -3.07 -8.41 11.77
C VAL A 69 -3.47 -9.22 10.55
N GLN A 70 -3.23 -10.53 10.59
CA GLN A 70 -3.62 -11.47 9.53
C GLN A 70 -4.70 -12.41 10.07
N PHE A 71 -5.87 -12.45 9.44
CA PHE A 71 -7.00 -13.24 9.93
C PHE A 71 -7.05 -14.69 9.46
N ILE A 72 -6.47 -14.98 8.28
CA ILE A 72 -6.58 -16.30 7.63
C ILE A 72 -5.24 -17.03 7.60
N LYS A 73 -4.11 -16.29 7.62
CA LYS A 73 -2.79 -16.90 7.41
C LYS A 73 -2.21 -17.59 8.64
N GLY A 74 -2.96 -17.66 9.75
CA GLY A 74 -2.71 -18.50 10.93
C GLY A 74 -1.24 -18.85 11.20
N LYS A 75 -0.94 -20.15 11.21
CA LYS A 75 0.42 -20.69 11.46
C LYS A 75 1.36 -20.68 10.24
N TRP A 76 0.91 -20.22 9.08
CA TRP A 76 1.70 -20.38 7.87
C TRP A 76 2.84 -19.36 7.81
N HIS A 77 4.04 -19.87 7.55
CA HIS A 77 5.22 -19.03 7.41
C HIS A 77 5.11 -18.17 6.14
N THR A 78 5.43 -16.88 6.27
CA THR A 78 5.44 -15.93 5.14
C THR A 78 6.75 -15.16 5.17
N GLY A 79 7.43 -15.08 4.02
CA GLY A 79 8.70 -14.34 3.92
C GLY A 79 8.55 -12.85 4.26
N GLU A 80 7.36 -12.26 4.08
CA GLU A 80 7.09 -10.89 4.50
C GLU A 80 7.17 -10.72 6.03
N LYS A 81 6.81 -11.73 6.82
CA LYS A 81 6.93 -11.67 8.28
C LYS A 81 8.40 -11.58 8.71
N ASP A 82 9.25 -12.42 8.12
CA ASP A 82 10.68 -12.44 8.40
C ASP A 82 11.36 -11.14 7.96
N ALA A 83 11.03 -10.66 6.76
CA ALA A 83 11.54 -9.40 6.26
C ALA A 83 11.16 -8.22 7.17
N PHE A 84 9.98 -8.27 7.81
CA PHE A 84 9.53 -7.23 8.72
C PHE A 84 10.10 -7.38 10.13
N ALA A 85 10.52 -8.59 10.52
CA ALA A 85 11.12 -8.85 11.84
C ALA A 85 12.44 -8.07 12.04
N CYS A 86 13.17 -7.75 10.97
CA CYS A 86 14.41 -6.95 11.06
C CYS A 86 14.18 -5.51 11.57
N PHE A 87 12.94 -5.03 11.56
CA PHE A 87 12.58 -3.71 12.09
C PHE A 87 12.33 -3.71 13.61
N GLY A 88 12.42 -4.87 14.27
CA GLY A 88 12.35 -5.01 15.72
C GLY A 88 11.02 -4.55 16.31
N ASP A 89 11.09 -3.76 17.38
CA ASP A 89 9.96 -3.24 18.17
C ASP A 89 9.05 -2.26 17.41
N ARG A 90 9.48 -1.81 16.24
CA ARG A 90 8.66 -0.99 15.34
C ARG A 90 7.61 -1.79 14.59
N VAL A 91 7.69 -3.11 14.58
CA VAL A 91 6.66 -3.99 14.00
C VAL A 91 6.02 -4.83 15.09
N VAL A 92 4.69 -4.79 15.13
CA VAL A 92 3.89 -5.73 15.93
C VAL A 92 3.11 -6.61 14.96
N TRP A 93 3.22 -7.93 15.11
CA TRP A 93 2.61 -8.89 14.20
C TRP A 93 1.69 -9.85 14.94
N HIS A 94 0.41 -9.86 14.58
CA HIS A 94 -0.58 -10.79 15.08
C HIS A 94 -1.10 -11.65 13.93
N ALA A 95 -0.78 -12.93 13.96
CA ALA A 95 -1.44 -13.91 13.11
C ALA A 95 -2.58 -14.52 13.91
N MET A 96 -3.81 -14.20 13.51
CA MET A 96 -5.05 -14.69 14.09
C MET A 96 -5.59 -15.87 13.27
N GLY A 97 -6.42 -16.69 13.91
CA GLY A 97 -7.08 -17.84 13.30
C GLY A 97 -6.18 -19.08 13.16
N GLU A 98 -6.82 -20.24 12.98
CA GLU A 98 -6.12 -21.51 12.72
C GLU A 98 -5.72 -21.66 11.23
N GLY A 99 -6.21 -20.78 10.35
CA GLY A 99 -6.04 -20.91 8.92
C GLY A 99 -7.25 -20.40 8.16
N PHE A 100 -7.59 -21.08 7.06
CA PHE A 100 -8.83 -20.83 6.34
C PHE A 100 -10.04 -21.40 7.08
N THR A 101 -11.21 -20.79 6.88
CA THR A 101 -12.48 -21.19 7.54
C THR A 101 -12.93 -22.62 7.20
N TRP A 102 -12.40 -23.22 6.13
CA TRP A 102 -12.69 -24.61 5.77
C TRP A 102 -11.84 -25.65 6.52
N GLU A 103 -10.79 -25.24 7.24
CA GLU A 103 -10.01 -26.13 8.12
C GLU A 103 -10.66 -26.26 9.52
N THR A 104 -11.54 -25.33 9.90
CA THR A 104 -12.23 -25.35 11.19
C THR A 104 -13.55 -26.12 11.05
N GLN A 105 -13.68 -27.24 11.76
CA GLN A 105 -14.90 -28.05 11.82
C GLN A 105 -15.75 -27.78 13.07
N ASP A 106 -15.42 -26.73 13.85
CA ASP A 106 -16.06 -26.43 15.13
C ASP A 106 -16.77 -25.07 15.12
N LEU A 107 -18.09 -25.13 14.88
CA LEU A 107 -18.99 -23.97 14.85
C LEU A 107 -18.96 -23.13 16.13
N LYS A 108 -18.64 -23.71 17.31
CA LYS A 108 -18.60 -22.94 18.56
C LYS A 108 -17.39 -22.00 18.63
N ARG A 109 -16.31 -22.30 17.90
CA ARG A 109 -15.11 -21.45 17.84
C ARG A 109 -15.24 -20.33 16.81
N ASP A 110 -16.05 -20.53 15.77
CA ASP A 110 -16.29 -19.51 14.73
C ASP A 110 -17.20 -18.36 15.19
N ILE A 111 -17.98 -18.56 16.25
CA ILE A 111 -18.98 -17.59 16.76
C ILE A 111 -18.40 -16.65 17.84
N ALA A 112 -17.25 -17.00 18.44
CA ALA A 112 -16.68 -16.30 19.60
C ALA A 112 -15.69 -15.18 19.24
#